data_AF-A0A926CUL5-F1
#
_entry.id   AF-A0A926CUL5-F1
#
_cell.length_a   1.000
_cell.length_b   1.000
_cell.length_c   1.000
_cell.angle_alpha   90.00
_cell.angle_beta   90.00
_cell.angle_gamma   90.00
#
_symmetry.space_group_name_H-M   'P 1'
#
loop_
_entity.id
_entity.type
_entity.pdbx_description
1 polymer ?
#
loop_
_entity_poly.entity_id
_entity_poly.type
_entity_poly.pdbx_seq_one_letter_code
_entity_poly.pdbx_strand_id
1 'polypeptide(L)' 'NNNINIYPNPAADYIQISNIEQGIMNEEVFIQNIEGRIIKTIPFSNAINISDLSAGIYFISINNSIAKFIKE' A
#
# COMPACT_ATOMS: atom_id res chain seq x y z
N ASN A 1 -11.91 -13.03 0.50
CA ASN A 1 -11.41 -11.65 0.57
C ASN A 1 -10.33 -11.57 1.62
N ASN A 2 -9.10 -11.43 1.16
CA ASN A 2 -7.95 -11.31 2.05
C ASN A 2 -7.79 -9.83 2.37
N ASN A 3 -8.18 -9.46 3.58
CA ASN A 3 -8.13 -8.08 4.04
C ASN A 3 -6.73 -7.82 4.61
N ILE A 4 -5.89 -7.11 3.86
CA ILE A 4 -4.66 -6.53 4.41
C ILE A 4 -5.00 -5.27 5.19
N ASN A 5 -4.25 -5.02 6.26
CA ASN A 5 -4.41 -3.80 7.04
C ASN A 5 -3.23 -2.87 6.79
N ILE A 6 -3.51 -1.57 6.64
CA ILE A 6 -2.49 -0.53 6.47
C ILE A 6 -2.52 0.41 7.66
N TYR A 7 -1.36 0.70 8.24
CA TYR A 7 -1.23 1.67 9.33
C TYR A 7 0.14 2.36 9.30
N PRO A 8 0.28 3.59 9.81
CA PRO A 8 -0.80 4.45 10.26
C PRO A 8 -1.69 4.89 9.09
N ASN A 9 -2.88 5.40 9.40
CA ASN A 9 -3.75 6.05 8.44
C ASN A 9 -4.52 7.16 9.18
N PRO A 10 -4.26 8.46 8.94
CA PRO A 10 -3.34 9.01 7.92
C PRO A 10 -1.85 8.66 8.13
N ALA A 11 -1.06 8.70 7.06
CA ALA A 11 0.36 8.34 7.06
C ALA A 11 1.25 9.46 6.49
N ALA A 12 2.38 9.70 7.17
CA ALA A 12 3.39 10.68 6.80
C ALA A 12 4.41 10.12 5.81
N ASP A 13 5.34 9.31 6.30
CA ASP A 13 6.52 8.90 5.53
C ASP A 13 6.49 7.42 5.16
N TYR A 14 5.83 6.60 5.98
CA TYR A 14 5.79 5.16 5.83
C TYR A 14 4.41 4.61 6.16
N ILE A 15 4.07 3.52 5.49
CA ILE A 15 2.97 2.64 5.86
C ILE A 15 3.50 1.25 6.17
N GLN A 16 2.85 0.60 7.12
CA GLN A 16 3.05 -0.78 7.50
C GLN A 16 1.87 -1.61 7.00
N ILE A 17 2.16 -2.78 6.46
CA ILE A 17 1.14 -3.74 6.06
C ILE A 17 1.15 -4.91 7.04
N SER A 18 -0.02 -5.22 7.61
CA SER A 18 -0.23 -6.40 8.44
C SER A 18 -1.34 -7.29 7.90
N ASN A 19 -1.49 -8.47 8.52
CA ASN A 19 -2.39 -9.54 8.07
C ASN A 19 -2.00 -10.10 6.68
N ILE A 20 -0.70 -10.29 6.47
CA ILE A 20 -0.10 -10.83 5.24
C ILE A 20 -0.18 -12.37 5.27
N GLU A 21 -0.73 -12.98 4.23
CA GLU A 21 -0.63 -14.43 4.02
C GLU A 21 0.77 -14.81 3.50
N GLN A 22 1.27 -15.99 3.87
CA GLN A 22 2.62 -16.44 3.50
C GLN A 22 2.91 -16.40 1.98
N GLY A 23 1.88 -16.57 1.14
CA GLY A 23 2.03 -16.52 -0.32
C GLY A 23 2.35 -15.14 -0.88
N ILE A 24 2.16 -14.06 -0.11
CA ILE A 24 2.31 -12.67 -0.58
C ILE A 24 3.77 -12.19 -0.56
N MET A 25 4.68 -12.92 0.10
CA MET A 25 6.07 -12.47 0.31
C MET A 25 6.88 -12.31 -0.99
N ASN A 26 6.45 -12.94 -2.09
CA ASN A 26 7.10 -12.87 -3.40
C ASN A 26 6.33 -12.02 -4.42
N GLU A 27 5.29 -11.31 -3.99
CA GLU A 27 4.40 -10.55 -4.87
C GLU A 27 4.89 -9.11 -5.07
N GLU A 28 4.44 -8.50 -6.17
CA GLU A 28 4.58 -7.07 -6.38
C GLU A 28 3.46 -6.29 -5.70
N VAL A 29 3.82 -5.10 -5.22
CA VAL A 29 2.91 -4.13 -4.62
C VAL A 29 2.73 -2.98 -5.58
N PHE A 30 1.48 -2.64 -5.84
CA PHE A 30 1.11 -1.49 -6.65
C PHE A 30 0.48 -0.42 -5.76
N ILE A 31 0.94 0.82 -5.89
CA ILE A 31 0.31 1.99 -5.28
C ILE A 31 -0.35 2.79 -6.39
N GLN A 32 -1.65 3.06 -6.23
CA GLN A 32 -2.45 3.80 -7.18
C GLN A 32 -3.04 5.05 -6.52
N ASN A 33 -3.17 6.14 -7.27
CA ASN A 33 -3.89 7.33 -6.83
C ASN A 33 -5.42 7.14 -7.01
N ILE A 34 -6.22 8.14 -6.61
CA ILE A 34 -7.69 8.10 -6.72
C ILE A 34 -8.22 8.00 -8.16
N GLU A 35 -7.41 8.37 -9.15
CA GLU A 35 -7.75 8.25 -10.58
C GLU A 35 -7.40 6.87 -11.15
N GLY A 36 -6.85 5.95 -10.33
CA GLY A 36 -6.40 4.62 -10.74
C GLY A 36 -5.05 4.60 -11.45
N ARG A 37 -4.31 5.72 -11.48
CA ARG A 37 -2.96 5.75 -12.04
C ARG A 37 -1.99 5.06 -11.10
N ILE A 38 -1.22 4.10 -11.60
CA ILE A 38 -0.12 3.46 -10.86
C ILE A 38 0.99 4.48 -10.65
N ILE A 39 1.28 4.77 -9.39
CA ILE A 39 2.32 5.71 -8.95
C ILE A 39 3.61 4.98 -8.60
N LYS A 40 3.50 3.76 -8.04
CA LYS A 40 4.65 2.91 -7.70
C LYS A 40 4.35 1.44 -7.95
N THR A 41 5.38 0.73 -8.39
CA THR A 41 5.46 -0.73 -8.40
C THR A 41 6.74 -1.11 -7.67
N ILE A 42 6.61 -1.86 -6.58
CA ILE A 42 7.75 -2.25 -5.72
C ILE A 42 7.61 -3.71 -5.29
N PRO A 43 8.71 -4.43 -5.01
CA PRO A 43 8.62 -5.72 -4.36
C PRO A 43 7.96 -5.59 -2.99
N PHE A 44 7.27 -6.65 -2.55
CA PHE A 44 6.64 -6.67 -1.24
C PHE A 44 7.64 -6.37 -0.11
N SER A 45 7.22 -5.46 0.76
CA SER A 45 7.88 -5.13 2.02
C SER A 45 6.81 -4.81 3.06
N ASN A 46 7.01 -5.25 4.30
CA ASN A 46 6.11 -4.93 5.41
C ASN A 46 6.04 -3.42 5.66
N ALA A 47 7.12 -2.69 5.35
CA ALA A 47 7.24 -1.25 5.50
C ALA A 47 7.49 -0.62 4.13
N ILE A 48 6.63 0.31 3.72
CA ILE A 48 6.74 0.98 2.43
C ILE A 48 6.91 2.48 2.65
N ASN A 49 7.99 3.03 2.07
CA ASN A 49 8.22 4.47 2.02
C ASN A 49 7.25 5.13 1.04
N ILE A 50 6.53 6.13 1.53
CA ILE A 50 5.58 6.98 0.80
C ILE A 50 5.91 8.48 0.96
N SER A 51 7.08 8.84 1.49
CA SER A 51 7.43 10.24 1.81
C SER A 51 7.52 11.14 0.57
N ASP A 52 7.70 10.54 -0.61
CA ASP A 52 7.71 11.20 -1.91
C ASP A 52 6.31 11.38 -2.53
N LEU A 53 5.27 10.76 -1.95
CA LEU A 53 3.90 10.93 -2.41
C LEU A 53 3.35 12.27 -1.94
N SER A 54 2.62 12.96 -2.81
CA SER A 54 1.84 14.15 -2.41
C SER A 54 0.65 13.74 -1.53
N ALA A 55 0.23 14.63 -0.62
CA ALA A 55 -0.95 14.45 0.21
C ALA A 55 -2.19 14.07 -0.63
N GLY A 56 -2.96 13.08 -0.16
CA GLY A 56 -4.09 12.57 -0.92
C GLY A 56 -4.51 11.14 -0.57
N ILE A 57 -5.45 10.61 -1.34
CA ILE A 57 -5.98 9.26 -1.18
C ILE A 57 -5.26 8.32 -2.15
N TYR A 58 -4.79 7.20 -1.61
CA TYR A 58 -4.12 6.16 -2.36
C TYR A 58 -4.69 4.77 -2.03
N PHE A 59 -4.49 3.86 -2.97
CA PHE A 59 -4.81 2.45 -2.85
C PHE A 59 -3.53 1.64 -3.00
N ILE A 60 -3.35 0.67 -2.11
CA ILE A 60 -2.35 -0.37 -2.27
C ILE A 60 -3.05 -1.62 -2.79
N SER A 61 -2.46 -2.32 -3.75
CA SER A 61 -2.93 -3.63 -4.19
C SER A 61 -1.76 -4.61 -4.25
N ILE A 62 -2.00 -5.80 -3.70
CA ILE A 62 -1.02 -6.88 -3.62
C ILE A 62 -1.79 -8.18 -3.83
N ASN A 63 -1.50 -8.89 -4.93
CA ASN A 63 -2.31 -10.05 -5.36
C ASN A 63 -3.82 -9.68 -5.41
N ASN A 64 -4.68 -10.43 -4.72
CA ASN A 64 -6.13 -10.19 -4.65
C ASN A 64 -6.57 -9.28 -3.48
N SER A 65 -5.63 -8.62 -2.81
CA SER A 65 -5.88 -7.74 -1.67
C SER A 65 -5.73 -6.28 -2.07
N ILE A 66 -6.69 -5.45 -1.66
CA ILE A 66 -6.66 -4.00 -1.86
C ILE A 66 -6.96 -3.31 -0.54
N ALA A 67 -6.22 -2.26 -0.22
CA ALA A 67 -6.52 -1.41 0.93
C ALA A 67 -6.25 0.07 0.63
N LYS A 68 -7.00 0.94 1.30
CA LYS A 68 -6.94 2.40 1.14
C LYS A 68 -6.14 3.02 2.29
N PHE A 69 -5.30 4.01 1.99
CA PHE A 69 -4.70 4.88 3.00
C PHE A 69 -4.75 6.36 2.57
N ILE A 70 -4.62 7.25 3.54
CA ILE A 70 -4.55 8.69 3.34
C ILE A 70 -3.11 9.13 3.61
N LYS A 71 -2.47 9.77 2.64
CA LYS A 71 -1.18 10.47 2.79
C LYS A 71 -1.46 11.88 3.30
N GLU A 72 -0.81 12.28 4.40
CA GLU A 72 -0.84 13.66 4.92
C GLU A 72 0.07 14.62 4.17
#